data_AF-A0A949HXJ4-F1
#
_entry.id   AF-A0A949HXJ4-F1
#
_cell.length_a   1.000
_cell.length_b   1.000
_cell.length_c   1.000
_cell.angle_alpha   90.00
_cell.angle_beta   90.00
_cell.angle_gamma   90.00
#
_symmetry.space_group_name_H-M   'P 1'
#
loop_
_entity.id
_entity.type
_entity.pdbx_description
1 polymer ?
#
loop_
_entity_poly.entity_id
_entity_poly.type
_entity_poly.pdbx_seq_one_letter_code
_entity_poly.pdbx_strand_id
1 'polypeptide(L)'
;MTTATPNDIRDIKPPIPIPNEWTPLWWAVAAITVLAALFVAWRAWRRRRARVPIVPPVPSHVRARQMLEKALQFIGQPKPFCTLVSHAIRVYLEQRFDFRAPERTTEEFLRELTRTDRLTPGQKQSLAQFLESCDLVKFAKYEPRENELLALHQSALQLVDETEPKGMEGPAAPAAPAAPTAVPPPLPAEVSNS
;
A
#
# COMPACT_ATOMS: atom_id res chain seq x y z
N MET A 1 47.61 43.11 82.24
CA MET A 1 48.38 42.77 81.02
C MET A 1 48.98 41.41 81.30
N THR A 2 48.57 40.33 80.64
CA THR A 2 49.11 39.94 79.33
C THR A 2 48.08 39.12 78.52
N THR A 3 48.16 39.27 77.21
CA THR A 3 47.25 38.90 76.13
C THR A 3 47.22 37.41 75.81
N ALA A 4 46.04 36.91 75.44
CA ALA A 4 45.86 35.60 74.80
C ALA A 4 46.38 35.60 73.36
N THR A 5 47.14 34.57 72.97
CA THR A 5 47.44 34.24 71.57
C THR A 5 46.74 32.92 71.20
N PRO A 6 45.72 32.96 70.33
CA PRO A 6 45.13 31.77 69.74
C PRO A 6 45.71 31.60 68.33
N ASN A 7 46.51 30.54 68.09
CA ASN A 7 46.55 29.89 66.78
C ASN A 7 47.49 28.69 66.80
N ASP A 8 46.90 27.50 66.97
CA ASP A 8 47.46 26.27 66.41
C ASP A 8 46.31 25.37 65.96
N ILE A 9 45.60 25.81 64.92
CA ILE A 9 44.68 24.97 64.17
C ILE A 9 45.36 24.71 62.83
N ARG A 10 45.74 23.45 62.61
CA ARG A 10 46.40 23.01 61.37
C ARG A 10 45.44 23.11 60.19
N ASP A 11 45.94 23.70 59.12
CA ASP A 11 45.18 23.95 57.90
C ASP A 11 44.76 22.64 57.21
N ILE A 12 43.52 22.59 56.70
CA ILE A 12 42.93 21.42 56.08
C ILE A 12 43.44 21.34 54.63
N LYS A 13 43.90 20.17 54.16
CA LYS A 13 44.34 20.01 52.77
C LYS A 13 43.24 20.46 51.79
N PRO A 14 43.59 21.26 50.76
CA PRO A 14 42.61 21.69 49.78
C PRO A 14 41.98 20.47 49.08
N PRO A 15 40.67 20.48 48.79
CA PRO A 15 39.99 19.38 48.12
C PRO A 15 40.65 19.06 46.77
N ILE A 16 41.06 17.81 46.60
CA ILE A 16 41.63 17.34 45.34
C ILE A 16 40.46 17.17 44.36
N PRO A 17 40.46 17.84 43.19
CA PRO A 17 39.40 17.66 42.21
C PRO A 17 39.50 16.23 41.66
N ILE A 18 38.50 15.40 41.94
CA ILE A 18 38.37 14.07 41.38
C ILE A 18 37.86 14.25 39.95
N PRO A 19 38.65 13.95 38.90
CA PRO A 19 38.18 14.08 37.53
C PRO A 19 36.97 13.17 37.35
N ASN A 20 35.85 13.73 36.90
CA ASN A 20 34.65 12.93 36.63
C ASN A 20 34.89 12.12 35.34
N GLU A 21 35.53 10.96 35.45
CA GLU A 21 35.81 10.09 34.29
C GLU A 21 34.55 9.52 33.64
N TRP A 22 33.38 9.74 34.25
CA TRP A 22 32.08 9.27 33.77
C TRP A 22 31.39 10.29 32.87
N THR A 23 31.89 11.53 32.81
CA THR A 23 31.40 12.56 31.88
C THR A 23 31.41 12.10 30.41
N PRO A 24 32.51 11.53 29.86
CA PRO A 24 32.50 11.02 28.48
C PRO A 24 31.55 9.83 28.30
N LEU A 25 31.34 9.02 29.34
CA LEU A 25 30.40 7.89 29.30
C LEU A 25 28.94 8.39 29.17
N TRP A 26 28.57 9.43 29.92
CA TRP A 26 27.25 10.06 29.79
C TRP A 26 27.04 10.71 28.41
N TRP A 27 28.07 11.35 27.84
CA TRP A 27 28.02 11.88 26.47
C TRP A 27 27.87 10.76 25.43
N ALA A 28 28.54 9.63 25.61
CA ALA A 28 28.40 8.47 24.73
C ALA A 28 26.99 7.86 24.80
N VAL A 29 26.42 7.71 26.00
CA VAL A 29 25.04 7.23 26.20
C VAL A 29 24.03 8.20 25.59
N ALA A 30 24.22 9.51 25.77
CA ALA A 30 23.36 10.53 25.16
C ALA A 30 23.41 10.45 23.63
N ALA A 31 24.61 10.34 23.05
CA ALA A 31 24.79 10.22 21.60
C ALA A 31 24.11 8.96 21.04
N ILE A 32 24.25 7.81 21.69
CA ILE A 32 23.59 6.56 21.28
C ILE A 32 22.07 6.69 21.34
N THR A 33 21.55 7.33 22.39
CA THR A 33 20.11 7.54 22.56
C THR A 33 19.54 8.42 21.45
N VAL A 34 20.24 9.50 21.09
CA VAL A 34 19.87 10.37 19.97
C VAL A 34 19.92 9.62 18.65
N LEU A 35 20.97 8.83 18.41
CA LEU A 35 21.10 8.04 17.18
C LEU A 35 19.98 7.01 17.04
N ALA A 36 19.64 6.32 18.13
CA ALA A 36 18.54 5.36 18.16
C ALA A 36 17.18 6.04 17.91
N ALA A 37 16.94 7.20 18.52
CA ALA A 37 15.73 7.99 18.29
C ALA A 37 15.61 8.44 16.82
N LEU A 38 16.70 8.92 16.22
CA LEU A 38 16.77 9.29 14.80
C LEU A 38 16.53 8.07 13.90
N PHE A 39 17.13 6.92 14.21
CA PHE A 39 16.92 5.69 13.45
C PHE A 39 15.47 5.20 13.52
N VAL A 40 14.85 5.23 14.71
CA VAL A 40 13.44 4.88 14.90
C VAL A 40 12.54 5.87 14.17
N ALA A 41 12.80 7.17 14.27
CA ALA A 41 12.06 8.21 13.56
C ALA A 41 12.18 8.04 12.04
N TRP A 42 13.38 7.79 11.52
CA TRP A 42 13.63 7.52 10.11
C TRP A 42 12.92 6.24 9.64
N ARG A 43 13.00 5.15 10.41
CA ARG A 43 12.33 3.88 10.12
C ARG A 43 10.81 4.03 10.17
N ALA A 44 10.28 4.78 11.13
CA ALA A 44 8.86 5.09 11.24
C ALA A 44 8.40 5.99 10.10
N TRP A 45 9.18 7.00 9.73
CA TRP A 45 8.91 7.87 8.59
C TRP A 45 8.93 7.09 7.28
N ARG A 46 9.90 6.20 7.08
CA ARG A 46 9.97 5.30 5.91
C ARG A 46 8.77 4.35 5.86
N ARG A 47 8.35 3.79 7.00
CA ARG A 47 7.14 2.95 7.10
C ARG A 47 5.83 3.73 6.91
N ARG A 48 5.77 4.99 7.35
CA ARG A 48 4.63 5.90 7.13
C ARG A 48 4.57 6.43 5.69
N ARG A 49 5.71 6.63 5.03
CA ARG A 49 5.76 7.01 3.60
C ARG A 49 5.35 5.84 2.69
N ALA A 50 5.55 4.59 3.15
CA ALA A 50 4.94 3.39 2.56
C ALA A 50 3.46 3.20 2.92
N ARG A 51 2.91 4.01 3.84
CA ARG A 51 1.51 3.98 4.28
C ARG A 51 0.98 5.40 4.31
N VAL A 52 0.93 6.08 3.17
CA VAL A 52 0.25 7.38 3.08
C VAL A 52 -1.22 7.17 3.41
N PRO A 53 -1.77 7.71 4.51
CA PRO A 53 -3.21 7.72 4.74
C PRO A 53 -3.79 9.07 4.27
N ILE A 54 -5.04 9.06 3.79
CA ILE A 54 -6.09 10.10 3.87
C ILE A 54 -7.01 9.97 2.62
N VAL A 55 -8.32 9.99 2.86
CA VAL A 55 -9.46 9.56 2.01
C VAL A 55 -9.66 8.03 2.09
N PRO A 56 -10.91 7.52 2.30
CA PRO A 56 -11.16 6.06 2.29
C PRO A 56 -10.46 5.47 1.07
N PRO A 57 -9.55 4.48 1.26
CA PRO A 57 -8.74 4.00 0.15
C PRO A 57 -9.69 3.35 -0.84
N VAL A 58 -9.99 4.05 -1.93
CA VAL A 58 -10.61 3.46 -3.10
C VAL A 58 -9.78 2.21 -3.40
N PRO A 59 -10.37 1.02 -3.37
CA PRO A 59 -9.62 -0.22 -3.57
C PRO A 59 -8.80 -0.12 -4.86
N SER A 60 -7.59 -0.67 -4.87
CA SER A 60 -6.66 -0.51 -5.99
C SER A 60 -7.28 -0.93 -7.33
N HIS A 61 -8.13 -1.95 -7.35
CA HIS A 61 -8.89 -2.39 -8.53
C HIS A 61 -9.92 -1.34 -8.99
N VAL A 62 -10.64 -0.68 -8.07
CA VAL A 62 -11.59 0.39 -8.42
C VAL A 62 -10.85 1.58 -9.02
N ARG A 63 -9.70 1.95 -8.44
CA ARG A 63 -8.85 3.03 -8.98
C ARG A 63 -8.31 2.66 -10.37
N ALA A 64 -7.90 1.41 -10.56
CA ALA A 64 -7.45 0.92 -11.86
C ALA A 64 -8.55 1.04 -12.92
N ARG A 65 -9.77 0.56 -12.61
CA ARG A 65 -10.93 0.68 -13.51
C ARG A 65 -11.24 2.14 -13.85
N GLN A 66 -11.21 3.06 -12.88
CA GLN A 66 -11.40 4.49 -13.14
C GLN A 66 -10.32 5.09 -14.06
N MET A 67 -9.07 4.66 -13.92
CA MET A 67 -7.98 5.10 -14.79
C MET A 67 -8.14 4.55 -16.21
N LEU A 68 -8.57 3.29 -16.34
CA LEU A 68 -8.85 2.66 -17.64
C LEU A 68 -10.03 3.34 -18.34
N GLU A 69 -11.10 3.64 -17.61
CA GLU A 69 -12.25 4.39 -18.13
C GLU A 69 -11.84 5.78 -18.64
N LYS A 70 -11.00 6.51 -17.90
CA LYS A 70 -10.44 7.78 -18.36
C LYS A 70 -9.56 7.62 -19.60
N ALA A 71 -8.86 6.50 -19.75
CA ALA A 71 -8.03 6.27 -20.93
C ALA A 71 -8.85 6.20 -22.22
N LEU A 72 -10.12 5.77 -22.17
CA LEU A 72 -11.02 5.73 -23.35
C LEU A 72 -11.22 7.11 -24.00
N GLN A 73 -11.09 8.20 -23.25
CA GLN A 73 -11.14 9.57 -23.81
C GLN A 73 -10.01 9.82 -24.83
N PHE A 74 -8.93 9.04 -24.76
CA PHE A 74 -7.78 9.12 -25.63
C PHE A 74 -7.77 8.03 -26.69
N ILE A 75 -8.88 7.30 -26.93
CA ILE A 75 -8.91 6.19 -27.90
C ILE A 75 -8.50 6.63 -29.32
N GLY A 76 -8.78 7.88 -29.71
CA GLY A 76 -8.33 8.47 -30.97
C GLY A 76 -6.86 8.93 -30.98
N GLN A 77 -6.14 8.78 -29.87
CA GLN A 77 -4.73 9.13 -29.70
C GLN A 77 -3.96 7.91 -29.17
N PRO A 78 -3.49 6.99 -30.06
CA PRO A 78 -2.95 5.69 -29.66
C PRO A 78 -1.83 5.75 -28.62
N LYS A 79 -0.89 6.68 -28.77
CA LYS A 79 0.26 6.81 -27.87
C LYS A 79 -0.14 7.30 -26.46
N PRO A 80 -0.91 8.40 -26.30
CA PRO A 80 -1.51 8.77 -25.02
C PRO A 80 -2.35 7.66 -24.38
N PHE A 81 -3.20 7.00 -25.17
CA PHE A 81 -4.01 5.87 -24.70
C PHE A 81 -3.14 4.74 -24.12
N CYS A 82 -2.18 4.22 -24.89
CA CYS A 82 -1.30 3.14 -24.46
C CYS A 82 -0.44 3.53 -23.24
N THR A 83 -0.09 4.81 -23.13
CA THR A 83 0.63 5.34 -21.97
C THR A 83 -0.26 5.26 -20.72
N LEU A 84 -1.51 5.70 -20.81
CA LEU A 84 -2.44 5.70 -19.68
C LEU A 84 -2.85 4.29 -19.24
N VAL A 85 -3.23 3.41 -20.16
CA VAL A 85 -3.66 2.03 -19.80
C VAL A 85 -2.51 1.22 -19.22
N SER A 86 -1.31 1.31 -19.79
CA SER A 86 -0.14 0.60 -19.26
C SER A 86 0.32 1.19 -17.92
N HIS A 87 0.15 2.50 -17.71
CA HIS A 87 0.40 3.12 -16.40
C HIS A 87 -0.62 2.65 -15.35
N ALA A 88 -1.91 2.59 -15.68
CA ALA A 88 -2.97 2.13 -14.79
C ALA A 88 -2.68 0.71 -14.27
N ILE A 89 -2.30 -0.21 -15.16
CA ILE A 89 -1.96 -1.59 -14.80
C ILE A 89 -0.70 -1.68 -13.94
N ARG A 90 0.36 -0.93 -14.29
CA ARG A 90 1.59 -0.92 -13.47
C ARG A 90 1.33 -0.42 -12.04
N VAL A 91 0.59 0.68 -11.90
CA VAL A 91 0.21 1.24 -10.58
C VAL A 91 -0.66 0.27 -9.79
N TYR A 92 -1.61 -0.38 -10.44
CA TYR A 92 -2.48 -1.37 -9.81
C TYR A 92 -1.68 -2.56 -9.25
N LEU A 93 -0.79 -3.13 -10.07
CA LEU A 93 0.02 -4.29 -9.69
C LEU A 93 1.06 -3.94 -8.60
N GLU A 94 1.66 -2.75 -8.66
CA GLU A 94 2.49 -2.22 -7.57
C GLU A 94 1.72 -2.17 -6.26
N GLN A 95 0.53 -1.58 -6.24
CA GLN A 95 -0.27 -1.47 -5.03
C GLN A 95 -0.76 -2.83 -4.52
N ARG A 96 -1.06 -3.76 -5.42
CA ARG A 96 -1.64 -5.08 -5.10
C ARG A 96 -0.62 -6.08 -4.57
N PHE A 97 0.60 -6.04 -5.10
CA PHE A 97 1.64 -7.04 -4.86
C PHE A 97 2.93 -6.46 -4.27
N ASP A 98 2.95 -5.16 -3.94
CA ASP A 98 4.08 -4.44 -3.35
C ASP A 98 5.34 -4.44 -4.26
N PHE A 99 5.12 -4.36 -5.58
CA PHE A 99 6.21 -4.24 -6.57
C PHE A 99 6.66 -2.80 -6.73
N ARG A 100 7.96 -2.55 -6.98
CA ARG A 100 8.44 -1.21 -7.38
C ARG A 100 8.29 -1.05 -8.90
N ALA A 101 7.08 -0.78 -9.37
CA ALA A 101 6.74 -0.81 -10.80
C ALA A 101 7.00 0.48 -11.63
N PRO A 102 6.71 1.71 -11.15
CA PRO A 102 6.61 2.89 -12.01
C PRO A 102 7.97 3.45 -12.45
N GLU A 103 9.04 3.09 -11.74
CA GLU A 103 10.42 3.53 -12.04
C GLU A 103 11.22 2.53 -12.88
N ARG A 104 10.62 1.39 -13.25
CA ARG A 104 11.32 0.28 -13.92
C ARG A 104 10.89 0.12 -15.38
N THR A 105 11.79 -0.39 -16.21
CA THR A 105 11.45 -0.77 -17.57
C THR A 105 10.50 -1.98 -17.57
N THR A 106 9.78 -2.19 -18.68
CA THR A 106 8.84 -3.31 -18.84
C THR A 106 9.52 -4.67 -18.58
N GLU A 107 10.75 -4.86 -19.07
CA GLU A 107 11.51 -6.11 -18.89
C GLU A 107 11.86 -6.37 -17.42
N GLU A 108 12.28 -5.33 -16.69
CA GLU A 108 12.60 -5.45 -15.27
C GLU A 108 11.36 -5.74 -14.43
N PHE A 109 10.24 -5.12 -14.78
CA PHE A 109 8.95 -5.35 -14.16
C PHE A 109 8.49 -6.81 -14.37
N LEU A 110 8.52 -7.31 -15.60
CA LEU A 110 8.17 -8.69 -15.92
C LEU A 110 9.10 -9.70 -15.23
N ARG A 111 10.40 -9.42 -15.14
CA ARG A 111 11.36 -10.27 -14.42
C ARG A 111 11.06 -10.38 -12.93
N GLU A 112 10.62 -9.30 -12.29
CA GLU A 112 10.22 -9.30 -10.87
C GLU A 112 8.91 -10.09 -10.67
N LEU A 113 7.97 -9.96 -11.60
CA LEU A 113 6.72 -10.73 -11.62
C LEU A 113 6.97 -12.24 -11.74
N THR A 114 7.96 -12.67 -12.52
CA THR A 114 8.30 -14.10 -12.64
C THR A 114 8.65 -14.71 -11.29
N ARG A 115 9.28 -13.95 -10.39
CA ARG A 115 9.70 -14.39 -9.04
C ARG A 115 8.57 -14.45 -8.02
N THR A 116 7.37 -13.99 -8.38
CA THR A 116 6.21 -13.96 -7.48
C THR A 116 5.26 -15.12 -7.75
N ASP A 117 4.83 -15.79 -6.68
CA ASP A 117 3.82 -16.88 -6.74
C ASP A 117 2.36 -16.38 -6.65
N ARG A 118 2.17 -15.06 -6.63
CA ARG A 118 0.85 -14.41 -6.51
C ARG A 118 0.09 -14.29 -7.82
N LEU A 119 0.73 -14.59 -8.95
CA LEU A 119 0.14 -14.60 -10.28
C LEU A 119 0.33 -15.96 -10.92
N THR A 120 -0.70 -16.45 -11.61
CA THR A 120 -0.60 -17.70 -12.38
C THR A 120 0.30 -17.52 -13.60
N PRO A 121 0.87 -18.61 -14.16
CA PRO A 121 1.64 -18.52 -15.41
C PRO A 121 0.86 -17.85 -16.56
N GLY A 122 -0.44 -18.14 -16.67
CA GLY A 122 -1.31 -17.51 -17.68
C GLY A 122 -1.48 -16.00 -17.48
N GLN A 123 -1.65 -15.55 -16.23
CA GLN A 123 -1.73 -14.13 -15.90
C GLN A 123 -0.42 -13.40 -16.21
N LYS A 124 0.73 -14.02 -15.90
CA LYS A 124 2.06 -13.47 -16.23
C LYS A 124 2.23 -13.32 -17.74
N GLN A 125 1.81 -14.32 -18.52
CA GLN A 125 1.88 -14.29 -19.97
C GLN A 125 0.96 -13.22 -20.56
N SER A 126 -0.30 -13.12 -20.10
CA SER A 126 -1.25 -12.10 -20.55
C SER A 126 -0.73 -10.69 -20.26
N LEU A 127 -0.15 -10.47 -19.07
CA LEU A 127 0.46 -9.20 -18.69
C LEU A 127 1.68 -8.84 -19.56
N ALA A 128 2.53 -9.82 -19.89
CA ALA A 128 3.67 -9.61 -20.77
C ALA A 128 3.21 -9.17 -22.17
N GLN A 129 2.27 -9.90 -22.78
CA GLN A 129 1.71 -9.58 -24.09
C GLN A 129 1.05 -8.19 -24.13
N PHE A 130 0.30 -7.85 -23.07
CA PHE A 130 -0.33 -6.54 -22.93
C PHE A 130 0.71 -5.40 -22.89
N LEU A 131 1.76 -5.53 -22.08
CA LEU A 131 2.78 -4.49 -21.94
C LEU A 131 3.64 -4.36 -23.21
N GLU A 132 4.00 -5.48 -23.85
CA GLU A 132 4.71 -5.49 -25.13
C GLU A 132 3.91 -4.76 -26.21
N SER A 133 2.61 -5.03 -26.31
CA SER A 133 1.72 -4.36 -27.26
C SER A 133 1.62 -2.86 -27.01
N CYS A 134 1.56 -2.44 -25.74
CA CYS A 134 1.61 -1.02 -25.39
C CYS A 134 2.94 -0.36 -25.80
N ASP A 135 4.06 -1.08 -25.63
CA ASP A 135 5.38 -0.55 -25.93
C ASP A 135 5.65 -0.43 -27.44
N LEU A 136 5.06 -1.31 -28.27
CA LEU A 136 5.06 -1.16 -29.73
C LEU A 136 4.43 0.18 -30.17
N VAL A 137 3.30 0.56 -29.58
CA VAL A 137 2.64 1.84 -29.88
C VAL A 137 3.45 3.02 -29.36
N LYS A 138 4.01 2.91 -28.15
CA LYS A 138 4.73 4.00 -27.49
C LYS A 138 6.07 4.33 -28.16
N PHE A 139 6.78 3.31 -28.64
CA PHE A 139 8.17 3.42 -29.05
C PHE A 139 8.44 2.99 -30.49
N ALA A 140 7.68 2.03 -31.04
CA ALA A 140 7.93 1.46 -32.38
C ALA A 140 7.16 2.14 -33.52
N LYS A 141 6.54 3.31 -33.28
CA LYS A 141 5.70 4.05 -34.25
C LYS A 141 4.58 3.19 -34.87
N TYR A 142 4.15 2.16 -34.16
CA TYR A 142 3.03 1.35 -34.59
C TYR A 142 1.72 2.13 -34.42
N GLU A 143 0.89 2.14 -35.46
CA GLU A 143 -0.41 2.81 -35.49
C GLU A 143 -1.53 1.76 -35.44
N PRO A 144 -1.95 1.34 -34.23
CA PRO A 144 -3.02 0.37 -34.08
C PRO A 144 -4.35 0.97 -34.50
N ARG A 145 -5.24 0.12 -35.00
CA ARG A 145 -6.64 0.51 -35.25
C ARG A 145 -7.39 0.65 -33.93
N GLU A 146 -8.51 1.37 -33.96
CA GLU A 146 -9.34 1.59 -32.78
C GLU A 146 -9.82 0.29 -32.12
N ASN A 147 -10.18 -0.72 -32.92
CA ASN A 147 -10.57 -2.04 -32.41
C ASN A 147 -9.43 -2.75 -31.65
N GLU A 148 -8.17 -2.54 -32.04
CA GLU A 148 -7.01 -3.09 -31.35
C GLU A 148 -6.75 -2.36 -30.03
N LEU A 149 -6.96 -1.04 -30.00
CA LEU A 149 -6.92 -0.26 -28.76
C LEU A 149 -8.04 -0.67 -27.78
N LEU A 150 -9.25 -0.92 -28.29
CA LEU A 150 -10.35 -1.45 -27.50
C LEU A 150 -10.04 -2.85 -26.97
N ALA A 151 -9.40 -3.71 -27.76
CA ALA A 151 -8.93 -5.02 -27.30
C ALA A 151 -7.87 -4.89 -26.19
N LEU A 152 -6.95 -3.92 -26.30
CA LEU A 152 -5.99 -3.62 -25.23
C LEU A 152 -6.68 -3.12 -23.96
N HIS A 153 -7.71 -2.27 -24.09
CA HIS A 153 -8.53 -1.84 -22.95
C HIS A 153 -9.19 -3.03 -22.25
N GLN A 154 -9.79 -3.95 -23.02
CA GLN A 154 -10.44 -5.15 -22.49
C GLN A 154 -9.44 -6.08 -21.82
N SER A 155 -8.26 -6.29 -22.43
CA SER A 155 -7.17 -7.06 -21.83
C SER A 155 -6.72 -6.46 -20.48
N ALA A 156 -6.63 -5.13 -20.39
CA ALA A 156 -6.31 -4.44 -19.15
C ALA A 156 -7.37 -4.67 -18.07
N LEU A 157 -8.66 -4.58 -18.40
CA LEU A 157 -9.76 -4.86 -17.47
C LEU A 157 -9.73 -6.31 -16.99
N GLN A 158 -9.56 -7.26 -17.91
CA GLN A 158 -9.47 -8.68 -17.58
C GLN A 158 -8.30 -8.95 -16.60
N LEU A 159 -7.14 -8.35 -16.82
CA LEU A 159 -6.00 -8.45 -15.90
C LEU A 159 -6.34 -7.93 -14.49
N VAL A 160 -7.10 -6.84 -14.38
CA VAL A 160 -7.57 -6.32 -13.08
C VAL A 160 -8.53 -7.32 -12.43
N ASP A 161 -9.52 -7.81 -13.17
CA ASP A 161 -10.57 -8.69 -12.66
C ASP A 161 -10.03 -10.05 -12.21
N GLU A 162 -9.10 -10.64 -12.97
CA GLU A 162 -8.49 -11.93 -12.66
C GLU A 162 -7.56 -11.89 -11.44
N THR A 163 -7.02 -10.70 -11.12
CA THR A 163 -6.06 -10.50 -10.04
C THR A 163 -6.65 -9.74 -8.86
N GLU A 164 -7.91 -9.31 -8.99
CA GLU A 164 -8.70 -8.74 -7.91
C GLU A 164 -8.71 -9.77 -6.75
N PRO A 165 -8.48 -9.33 -5.50
CA PRO A 165 -8.66 -10.23 -4.38
C PRO A 165 -10.12 -10.69 -4.35
N LYS A 166 -10.36 -11.92 -4.82
CA LYS A 166 -11.58 -12.65 -4.53
C LYS A 166 -11.63 -12.80 -3.02
N GLY A 167 -12.33 -11.89 -2.36
CA GLY A 167 -12.65 -12.04 -0.96
C GLY A 167 -13.36 -13.38 -0.79
N MET A 168 -12.88 -14.20 0.15
CA MET A 168 -13.79 -14.78 1.13
C MET A 168 -14.85 -13.71 1.41
N GLU A 169 -16.11 -14.03 1.14
CA GLU A 169 -17.26 -13.15 1.32
C GLU A 169 -16.99 -12.21 2.50
N GLY A 170 -17.06 -10.88 2.25
CA GLY A 170 -17.34 -9.98 3.36
C GLY A 170 -18.52 -10.56 4.13
N PRO A 171 -18.52 -10.51 5.47
CA PRO A 171 -19.48 -11.26 6.29
C PRO A 171 -20.85 -11.06 5.67
N ALA A 172 -21.44 -12.17 5.21
CA ALA A 172 -22.77 -12.21 4.64
C ALA A 172 -23.59 -11.20 5.44
N ALA A 173 -24.09 -10.17 4.75
CA ALA A 173 -25.03 -9.24 5.33
C ALA A 173 -25.99 -10.09 6.17
N PRO A 174 -26.14 -9.85 7.48
CA PRO A 174 -26.93 -10.72 8.32
C PRO A 174 -28.27 -10.83 7.62
N ALA A 175 -28.59 -12.05 7.19
CA ALA A 175 -29.86 -12.39 6.61
C ALA A 175 -30.90 -11.70 7.49
N ALA A 176 -31.61 -10.74 6.91
CA ALA A 176 -32.67 -10.04 7.59
C ALA A 176 -33.51 -11.11 8.30
N PRO A 177 -33.76 -11.00 9.63
CA PRO A 177 -34.54 -12.00 10.30
C PRO A 177 -35.89 -12.08 9.58
N ALA A 178 -36.16 -13.26 9.05
CA ALA A 178 -37.41 -13.60 8.41
C ALA A 178 -38.54 -13.08 9.30
N ALA A 179 -39.40 -12.24 8.72
CA ALA A 179 -40.58 -11.73 9.37
C ALA A 179 -41.37 -12.89 9.99
N PRO A 180 -41.92 -12.73 11.21
CA PRO A 180 -42.68 -13.79 11.85
C PRO A 180 -43.89 -14.13 10.97
N THR A 181 -43.98 -15.40 10.61
CA THR A 181 -45.08 -16.03 9.87
C THR A 181 -46.40 -15.64 10.53
N ALA A 182 -47.20 -14.83 9.85
CA ALA A 182 -48.57 -14.57 10.22
C ALA A 182 -49.34 -15.89 10.11
N VAL A 183 -49.77 -16.42 11.25
CA VAL A 183 -50.75 -17.51 11.33
C VAL A 183 -52.09 -16.97 10.80
N PRO A 184 -52.67 -17.52 9.72
CA PRO A 184 -54.01 -17.13 9.32
C PRO A 184 -55.04 -17.65 10.34
N PRO A 185 -56.09 -16.88 10.67
CA PRO A 185 -57.14 -17.32 11.59
C PRO A 185 -57.93 -18.50 11.00
N PRO A 186 -58.40 -19.46 11.82
CA PRO A 186 -59.26 -20.53 11.33
C PRO A 186 -60.63 -19.97 10.93
N LEU A 187 -61.07 -20.25 9.70
CA LEU A 187 -62.44 -20.05 9.26
C LEU A 187 -63.36 -21.10 9.92
N PRO A 188 -64.60 -20.75 10.28
CA PRO A 188 -65.52 -21.65 10.97
C PRO A 188 -65.99 -22.78 10.04
N ALA A 189 -65.95 -24.01 10.56
CA ALA A 189 -66.50 -25.18 9.88
C ALA A 189 -68.02 -25.04 9.77
N GLU A 190 -68.50 -25.06 8.52
CA GLU A 190 -69.90 -25.23 8.16
C GLU A 190 -70.49 -26.47 8.83
N VAL A 191 -71.62 -26.25 9.52
CA VAL A 191 -72.54 -27.31 9.94
C VAL A 191 -73.25 -27.80 8.68
N SER A 192 -72.81 -28.94 8.14
CA SER A 192 -73.60 -29.69 7.15
C SER A 192 -74.26 -30.87 7.84
N ASN A 193 -75.57 -30.73 7.95
CA ASN A 193 -76.53 -31.65 8.52
C ASN A 193 -77.01 -32.58 7.39
N SER A 194 -76.70 -33.88 7.44
CA SER A 194 -77.42 -35.00 6.80
C SER A 194 -76.82 -36.34 7.21
#